data_AF-A0AAE3Y431-F1
#
_entry.id   AF-A0AAE3Y431-F1
#
_cell.length_a   1.000
_cell.length_b   1.000
_cell.length_c   1.000
_cell.angle_alpha   90.00
_cell.angle_beta   90.00
_cell.angle_gamma   90.00
#
_symmetry.space_group_name_H-M   'P 1'
#
loop_
_entity.id
_entity.type
_entity.pdbx_description
1 polymer ?
#
loop_
_entity_poly.entity_id
_entity_poly.type
_entity_poly.pdbx_seq_one_letter_code
_entity_poly.pdbx_strand_id
1 'polypeptide(L)'
;MTSHRIFLSLLSVALAAPTACLAQLKLARPADSTPPLAAMLNSSAPLGTTANPVRSAGPTGERDYLLRLRCPEGDVPTLERRGSMGQGPYGNILDNYDVSCASGRKTSVIMDMYHRHRELGAIPGFILLPEHPARLAKGCPPIVPGAVPGQYVFNAFEVERSARAVSLSTNLESIGVRGGALTRFVVGIDGQVDPGTVRFSYPPVDSVLEAAIRDQLASARFEPAMHSGDCAVPQSVELRFSSAVPK
;
A
#
# COMPACT_ATOMS: atom_id res chain seq x y z
N MET A 1 28.02 76.63 -2.58
CA MET A 1 28.61 75.72 -3.58
C MET A 1 27.57 74.62 -3.86
N THR A 2 26.52 74.93 -4.64
CA THR A 2 26.35 74.54 -6.07
C THR A 2 26.33 73.02 -6.23
N SER A 3 25.18 72.34 -6.07
CA SER A 3 24.08 72.16 -7.05
C SER A 3 24.56 71.87 -8.47
N HIS A 4 24.49 70.61 -8.91
CA HIS A 4 24.18 70.27 -10.30
C HIS A 4 23.42 68.94 -10.38
N ARG A 5 22.14 69.07 -10.77
CA ARG A 5 21.34 68.03 -11.42
C ARG A 5 21.86 67.86 -12.85
N ILE A 6 22.04 66.63 -13.31
CA ILE A 6 22.13 66.33 -14.75
C ILE A 6 21.03 65.32 -15.11
N PHE A 7 20.14 65.82 -15.95
CA PHE A 7 19.09 65.12 -16.71
C PHE A 7 19.65 64.91 -18.12
N LEU A 8 19.64 63.68 -18.65
CA LEU A 8 19.77 63.32 -20.08
C LEU A 8 19.76 61.78 -20.12
N SER A 9 19.16 61.06 -21.05
CA SER A 9 18.13 61.30 -22.06
C SER A 9 17.76 59.88 -22.54
N LEU A 10 16.49 59.70 -22.88
CA LEU A 10 15.94 58.48 -23.48
C LEU A 10 16.70 58.09 -24.75
N LEU A 11 17.06 56.82 -24.87
CA LEU A 11 17.28 56.17 -26.16
C LEU A 11 16.50 54.84 -26.18
N SER A 12 15.30 54.91 -26.74
CA SER A 12 14.48 53.73 -27.05
C SER A 12 15.03 53.06 -28.30
N VAL A 13 15.66 51.89 -28.13
CA VAL A 13 15.97 51.00 -29.26
C VAL A 13 14.88 49.94 -29.32
N ALA A 14 13.98 50.09 -30.28
CA ALA A 14 13.02 49.05 -30.66
C ALA A 14 13.74 48.02 -31.54
N LEU A 15 14.00 46.82 -31.01
CA LEU A 15 14.39 45.66 -31.80
C LEU A 15 13.19 44.72 -31.90
N ALA A 16 12.66 44.65 -33.12
CA ALA A 16 11.59 43.78 -33.54
C ALA A 16 11.98 42.30 -33.38
N ALA A 17 11.05 41.51 -32.84
CA ALA A 17 11.17 40.06 -32.74
C ALA A 17 11.08 39.40 -34.13
N PRO A 18 11.94 38.42 -34.46
CA PRO A 18 11.73 37.58 -35.62
C PRO A 18 10.62 36.55 -35.34
N THR A 19 9.49 36.76 -35.99
CA THR A 19 8.36 35.83 -36.10
C THR A 19 8.79 34.61 -36.94
N ALA A 20 9.46 33.65 -36.32
CA ALA A 20 9.79 32.38 -36.95
C ALA A 20 8.75 31.31 -36.60
N CYS A 21 7.76 31.18 -37.50
CA CYS A 21 7.14 29.93 -37.97
C CYS A 21 7.18 28.72 -37.01
N LEU A 22 6.34 28.72 -35.98
CA LEU A 22 5.97 27.52 -35.24
C LEU A 22 4.93 26.73 -36.05
N ALA A 23 5.40 25.98 -37.05
CA ALA A 23 4.60 24.97 -37.71
C ALA A 23 4.23 23.90 -36.68
N GLN A 24 2.96 23.87 -36.30
CA GLN A 24 2.37 22.83 -35.47
C GLN A 24 2.38 21.51 -36.26
N LEU A 25 3.44 20.71 -36.13
CA LEU A 25 3.32 19.27 -36.31
C LEU A 25 2.42 18.74 -35.18
N LYS A 26 1.11 18.73 -35.42
CA LYS A 26 0.21 17.76 -34.80
C LYS A 26 0.61 16.39 -35.33
N LEU A 27 1.66 15.80 -34.75
CA LEU A 27 1.79 14.36 -34.70
C LEU A 27 0.54 13.86 -33.96
N ALA A 28 -0.45 13.42 -34.72
CA ALA A 28 -1.51 12.59 -34.21
C ALA A 28 -0.82 11.46 -33.43
N ARG A 29 -0.99 11.44 -32.11
CA ARG A 29 -0.66 10.25 -31.33
C ARG A 29 -1.37 9.10 -32.02
N PRO A 30 -0.68 8.02 -32.43
CA PRO A 30 -1.37 6.83 -32.87
C PRO A 30 -2.35 6.48 -31.75
N ALA A 31 -3.62 6.33 -32.14
CA ALA A 31 -4.65 5.89 -31.23
C ALA A 31 -4.14 4.64 -30.53
N ASP A 32 -4.10 4.75 -29.21
CA ASP A 32 -3.79 3.73 -28.24
C ASP A 32 -4.49 2.42 -28.62
N SER A 33 -3.79 1.53 -29.33
CA SER A 33 -4.29 0.20 -29.66
C SER A 33 -3.94 -0.78 -28.54
N THR A 34 -4.02 -0.32 -27.29
CA THR A 34 -4.12 -1.22 -26.15
C THR A 34 -5.51 -1.85 -26.24
N PRO A 35 -5.64 -3.15 -26.56
CA PRO A 35 -6.95 -3.79 -26.52
C PRO A 35 -7.57 -3.55 -25.13
N PRO A 36 -8.88 -3.30 -25.03
CA PRO A 36 -9.51 -3.08 -23.75
C PRO A 36 -9.19 -4.26 -22.84
N LEU A 37 -8.64 -3.96 -21.64
CA LEU A 37 -8.21 -4.91 -20.60
C LEU A 37 -9.27 -5.99 -20.26
N ALA A 38 -10.51 -5.80 -20.70
CA ALA A 38 -11.61 -6.74 -20.61
C ALA A 38 -11.49 -7.99 -21.53
N ALA A 39 -10.59 -7.99 -22.52
CA ALA A 39 -10.62 -8.97 -23.62
C ALA A 39 -9.97 -10.34 -23.36
N MET A 40 -9.45 -10.66 -22.16
CA MET A 40 -8.65 -11.90 -21.98
C MET A 40 -8.94 -12.71 -20.72
N LEU A 41 -9.96 -12.36 -19.93
CA LEU A 41 -10.37 -13.24 -18.83
C LEU A 41 -11.08 -14.47 -19.40
N ASN A 42 -10.51 -15.66 -19.25
CA ASN A 42 -11.28 -16.87 -19.47
C ASN A 42 -12.07 -17.19 -18.19
N SER A 43 -13.22 -16.55 -17.99
CA SER A 43 -14.06 -16.81 -16.81
C SER A 43 -14.59 -18.24 -16.72
N SER A 44 -14.48 -19.02 -17.80
CA SER A 44 -14.77 -20.46 -17.79
C SER A 44 -13.62 -21.30 -17.23
N ALA A 45 -12.40 -20.77 -17.21
CA ALA A 45 -11.26 -21.43 -16.57
C ALA A 45 -11.39 -21.34 -15.03
N PRO A 46 -10.91 -22.35 -14.29
CA PRO A 46 -10.95 -22.31 -12.83
C PRO A 46 -10.14 -21.13 -12.26
N LEU A 47 -10.67 -20.51 -11.21
CA LEU A 47 -10.00 -19.40 -10.51
C LEU A 47 -8.67 -19.87 -9.88
N GLY A 48 -7.65 -19.03 -9.96
CA GLY A 48 -6.30 -19.33 -9.47
C GLY A 48 -5.42 -20.04 -10.49
N THR A 49 -5.79 -20.03 -11.78
CA THR A 49 -4.98 -20.56 -12.88
C THR A 49 -4.36 -19.41 -13.69
N THR A 50 -3.39 -19.69 -14.56
CA THR A 50 -2.83 -18.67 -15.46
C THR A 50 -3.90 -18.02 -16.34
N ALA A 51 -4.92 -18.77 -16.76
CA ALA A 51 -6.00 -18.27 -17.63
C ALA A 51 -7.08 -17.48 -16.88
N ASN A 52 -7.21 -17.70 -15.57
CA ASN A 52 -8.12 -16.99 -14.68
C ASN A 52 -7.43 -16.80 -13.31
N PRO A 53 -6.45 -15.88 -13.22
CA PRO A 53 -5.67 -15.70 -12.01
C PRO A 53 -6.51 -15.04 -10.93
N VAL A 54 -6.15 -15.28 -9.67
CA VAL A 54 -6.73 -14.50 -8.57
C VAL A 54 -6.27 -13.05 -8.68
N ARG A 55 -7.19 -12.16 -9.02
CA ARG A 55 -6.91 -10.72 -9.07
C ARG A 55 -6.86 -10.15 -7.67
N SER A 56 -5.82 -9.39 -7.39
CA SER A 56 -5.62 -8.77 -6.08
C SER A 56 -5.07 -7.34 -6.19
N ALA A 57 -5.29 -6.57 -5.13
CA ALA A 57 -4.87 -5.18 -5.02
C ALA A 57 -3.51 -5.06 -4.34
N GLY A 58 -2.45 -5.30 -5.11
CA GLY A 58 -1.07 -5.29 -4.66
C GLY A 58 -0.73 -6.44 -3.69
N PRO A 59 0.51 -6.44 -3.15
CA PRO A 59 0.98 -7.49 -2.24
C PRO A 59 0.10 -7.69 -0.99
N THR A 60 -0.52 -6.60 -0.51
CA THR A 60 -1.44 -6.66 0.62
C THR A 60 -2.73 -7.40 0.27
N GLY A 61 -3.31 -7.14 -0.90
CA GLY A 61 -4.51 -7.86 -1.37
C GLY A 61 -4.26 -9.34 -1.62
N GLU A 62 -3.06 -9.67 -2.10
CA GLU A 62 -2.63 -11.06 -2.30
C GLU A 62 -2.56 -11.83 -0.99
N ARG A 63 -1.84 -11.26 0.00
CA ARG A 63 -1.76 -11.81 1.36
C ARG A 63 -3.13 -11.93 2.01
N ASP A 64 -3.98 -10.93 1.85
CA ASP A 64 -5.34 -10.95 2.38
C ASP A 64 -6.16 -12.13 1.83
N TYR A 65 -6.16 -12.33 0.51
CA TYR A 65 -6.85 -13.45 -0.11
C TYR A 65 -6.33 -14.79 0.43
N LEU A 66 -5.01 -14.96 0.46
CA LEU A 66 -4.39 -16.20 0.95
C LEU A 66 -4.67 -16.46 2.44
N LEU A 67 -4.67 -15.43 3.29
CA LEU A 67 -5.00 -15.54 4.72
C LEU A 67 -6.47 -15.88 4.98
N ARG A 68 -7.37 -15.60 4.02
CA ARG A 68 -8.78 -15.97 4.07
C ARG A 68 -9.05 -17.37 3.49
N LEU A 69 -8.10 -18.00 2.80
CA LEU A 69 -8.27 -19.38 2.33
C LEU A 69 -8.30 -20.36 3.49
N ARG A 70 -9.19 -21.34 3.39
CA ARG A 70 -9.29 -22.50 4.27
C ARG A 70 -9.35 -23.76 3.45
N CYS A 71 -8.72 -24.80 3.98
CA CYS A 71 -8.90 -26.16 3.50
C CYS A 71 -10.39 -26.56 3.62
N PRO A 72 -10.87 -27.55 2.86
CA PRO A 72 -12.25 -28.05 2.98
C PRO A 72 -12.65 -28.41 4.41
N GLU A 73 -11.68 -28.88 5.20
CA GLU A 73 -11.84 -29.29 6.60
C GLU A 73 -11.91 -28.09 7.56
N GLY A 74 -11.64 -26.87 7.07
CA GLY A 74 -11.67 -25.62 7.84
C GLY A 74 -10.31 -25.15 8.34
N ASP A 75 -9.25 -25.95 8.18
CA ASP A 75 -7.90 -25.59 8.62
C ASP A 75 -7.26 -24.49 7.74
N VAL A 76 -6.31 -23.76 8.33
CA VAL A 76 -5.48 -22.80 7.60
C VAL A 76 -4.46 -23.58 6.76
N PRO A 77 -4.36 -23.36 5.44
CA PRO A 77 -3.35 -24.01 4.62
C PRO A 77 -1.95 -23.44 4.89
N THR A 78 -0.92 -24.26 4.67
CA THR A 78 0.46 -23.80 4.56
C THR A 78 0.67 -23.17 3.18
N LEU A 79 1.35 -22.03 3.15
CA LEU A 79 1.55 -21.20 1.97
C LEU A 79 3.05 -21.05 1.67
N GLU A 80 3.46 -21.27 0.42
CA GLU A 80 4.83 -21.03 -0.04
C GLU A 80 4.83 -20.26 -1.36
N ARG A 81 5.48 -19.08 -1.39
CA ARG A 81 5.64 -18.34 -2.64
C ARG A 81 6.73 -18.99 -3.50
N ARG A 82 6.37 -19.46 -4.69
CA ARG A 82 7.30 -20.09 -5.63
C ARG A 82 8.02 -19.09 -6.54
N GLY A 83 7.49 -17.88 -6.64
CA GLY A 83 8.07 -16.80 -7.44
C GLY A 83 7.10 -16.29 -8.49
N SER A 84 7.62 -15.53 -9.44
CA SER A 84 6.85 -14.96 -10.55
C SER A 84 6.91 -15.87 -11.78
N MET A 85 5.78 -16.03 -12.47
CA MET A 85 5.59 -16.99 -13.58
C MET A 85 5.59 -16.33 -14.97
N GLY A 86 5.90 -15.04 -15.06
CA GLY A 86 5.86 -14.28 -16.30
C GLY A 86 4.52 -13.58 -16.51
N GLN A 87 4.24 -13.19 -17.77
CA GLN A 87 3.11 -12.35 -18.11
C GLN A 87 1.79 -13.14 -18.18
N GLY A 88 0.75 -12.60 -17.57
CA GLY A 88 -0.59 -13.16 -17.53
C GLY A 88 -1.54 -12.61 -18.61
N PRO A 89 -2.82 -13.03 -18.58
CA PRO A 89 -3.83 -12.63 -19.55
C PRO A 89 -4.11 -11.12 -19.55
N TYR A 90 -3.78 -10.42 -18.47
CA TYR A 90 -3.94 -8.98 -18.35
C TYR A 90 -2.67 -8.19 -18.68
N GLY A 91 -1.62 -8.85 -19.16
CA GLY A 91 -0.34 -8.20 -19.43
C GLY A 91 0.51 -7.92 -18.18
N ASN A 92 0.04 -8.27 -16.99
CA ASN A 92 0.78 -8.11 -15.74
C ASN A 92 1.65 -9.34 -15.44
N ILE A 93 2.61 -9.18 -14.53
CA ILE A 93 3.40 -10.31 -14.01
C ILE A 93 2.54 -11.08 -13.01
N LEU A 94 2.47 -12.40 -13.19
CA LEU A 94 1.78 -13.32 -12.30
C LEU A 94 2.72 -13.88 -11.24
N ASP A 95 2.18 -14.10 -10.05
CA ASP A 95 2.85 -14.79 -8.95
C ASP A 95 2.24 -16.17 -8.71
N ASN A 96 3.06 -17.12 -8.25
CA ASN A 96 2.66 -18.47 -7.94
C ASN A 96 2.90 -18.81 -6.46
N TYR A 97 1.89 -19.39 -5.85
CA TYR A 97 1.90 -19.90 -4.50
C TYR A 97 1.55 -21.39 -4.47
N ASP A 98 2.36 -22.18 -3.79
CA ASP A 98 1.96 -23.52 -3.39
C ASP A 98 1.14 -23.43 -2.10
N VAL A 99 -0.03 -24.06 -2.13
CA VAL A 99 -1.01 -24.09 -1.04
C VAL A 99 -1.23 -25.54 -0.65
N SER A 100 -0.99 -25.87 0.61
CA SER A 100 -1.05 -27.23 1.11
C SER A 100 -1.87 -27.36 2.40
N CYS A 101 -2.71 -28.39 2.46
CA CYS A 101 -3.56 -28.72 3.60
C CYS A 101 -2.98 -29.86 4.42
N ALA A 102 -3.35 -29.93 5.70
CA ALA A 102 -2.96 -31.03 6.59
C ALA A 102 -3.45 -32.39 6.09
N SER A 103 -4.58 -32.44 5.37
CA SER A 103 -5.09 -33.65 4.70
C SER A 103 -4.21 -34.17 3.56
N GLY A 104 -3.14 -33.45 3.21
CA GLY A 104 -2.23 -33.80 2.12
C GLY A 104 -2.62 -33.22 0.76
N ARG A 105 -3.78 -32.53 0.67
CA ARG A 105 -4.17 -31.78 -0.54
C ARG A 105 -3.14 -30.68 -0.83
N LYS A 106 -2.74 -30.57 -2.09
CA LYS A 106 -1.83 -29.53 -2.58
C LYS A 106 -2.38 -28.95 -3.89
N THR A 107 -2.27 -27.64 -4.05
CA THR A 107 -2.52 -26.95 -5.31
C THR A 107 -1.53 -25.81 -5.48
N SER A 108 -1.31 -25.40 -6.71
CA SER A 108 -0.68 -24.10 -6.98
C SER A 108 -1.78 -23.07 -7.24
N VAL A 109 -1.55 -21.82 -6.82
CA VAL A 109 -2.46 -20.69 -6.97
C VAL A 109 -1.71 -19.58 -7.69
N ILE A 110 -2.25 -19.20 -8.84
CA ILE A 110 -1.71 -18.13 -9.67
C ILE A 110 -2.48 -16.85 -9.38
N MET A 111 -1.75 -15.80 -9.06
CA MET A 111 -2.29 -14.52 -8.60
C MET A 111 -1.75 -13.38 -9.47
N ASP A 112 -2.59 -12.39 -9.72
CA ASP A 112 -2.22 -11.14 -10.39
C ASP A 112 -2.45 -9.99 -9.41
N MET A 113 -1.37 -9.46 -8.84
CA MET A 113 -1.43 -8.38 -7.85
C MET A 113 -1.54 -6.97 -8.45
N TYR A 114 -1.57 -6.84 -9.78
CA TYR A 114 -1.59 -5.54 -10.45
C TYR A 114 -3.00 -5.11 -10.86
N HIS A 115 -4.00 -5.50 -10.07
CA HIS A 115 -5.40 -5.10 -10.27
C HIS A 115 -5.89 -4.17 -9.17
N ARG A 116 -6.94 -3.41 -9.45
CA ARG A 116 -7.75 -2.73 -8.39
C ARG A 116 -8.85 -3.63 -7.83
N HIS A 117 -8.97 -4.85 -8.35
CA HIS A 117 -9.96 -5.84 -7.97
C HIS A 117 -9.44 -6.74 -6.86
N ARG A 118 -10.37 -7.31 -6.09
CA ARG A 118 -10.09 -8.33 -5.08
C ARG A 118 -11.06 -9.47 -5.28
N GLU A 119 -10.53 -10.68 -5.42
CA GLU A 119 -11.39 -11.85 -5.55
C GLU A 119 -12.16 -12.15 -4.26
N LEU A 120 -13.44 -12.45 -4.45
CA LEU A 120 -14.36 -12.89 -3.41
C LEU A 120 -14.75 -14.37 -3.57
N GLY A 121 -14.38 -14.99 -4.69
CA GLY A 121 -14.59 -16.42 -4.93
C GLY A 121 -13.42 -17.26 -4.44
N ALA A 122 -13.70 -18.47 -3.96
CA ALA A 122 -12.65 -19.44 -3.62
C ALA A 122 -12.07 -20.10 -4.86
N ILE A 123 -10.79 -20.48 -4.80
CA ILE A 123 -10.20 -21.42 -5.76
C ILE A 123 -10.84 -22.81 -5.62
N PRO A 124 -10.83 -23.66 -6.67
CA PRO A 124 -11.41 -24.99 -6.62
C PRO A 124 -10.89 -25.83 -5.45
N GLY A 125 -11.82 -26.41 -4.69
CA GLY A 125 -11.48 -27.31 -3.59
C GLY A 125 -10.98 -26.62 -2.32
N PHE A 126 -11.20 -25.31 -2.19
CA PHE A 126 -10.94 -24.54 -0.97
C PHE A 126 -12.18 -23.74 -0.57
N ILE A 127 -12.19 -23.26 0.67
CA ILE A 127 -13.17 -22.32 1.19
C ILE A 127 -12.49 -20.96 1.28
N LEU A 128 -13.18 -19.89 0.89
CA LEU A 128 -12.72 -18.53 1.15
C LEU A 128 -13.58 -17.94 2.25
N LEU A 129 -12.95 -17.48 3.33
CA LEU A 129 -13.67 -16.77 4.38
C LEU A 129 -14.26 -15.46 3.85
N PRO A 130 -15.38 -15.00 4.43
CA PRO A 130 -15.99 -13.73 4.07
C PRO A 130 -15.00 -12.56 4.14
N GLU A 131 -15.33 -11.51 3.41
CA GLU A 131 -14.59 -10.25 3.46
C GLU A 131 -14.62 -9.63 4.87
N HIS A 132 -13.60 -8.85 5.21
CA HIS A 132 -13.50 -8.17 6.50
C HIS A 132 -14.70 -7.24 6.70
N PRO A 133 -15.47 -7.37 7.81
CA PRO A 133 -16.63 -6.52 8.05
C PRO A 133 -16.32 -5.02 8.02
N ALA A 134 -15.15 -4.63 8.52
CA ALA A 134 -14.69 -3.25 8.50
C ALA A 134 -14.51 -2.70 7.08
N ARG A 135 -14.06 -3.54 6.13
CA ARG A 135 -13.89 -3.15 4.72
C ARG A 135 -15.25 -2.96 4.01
N LEU A 136 -16.29 -3.66 4.46
CA LEU A 136 -17.66 -3.52 3.95
C LEU A 136 -18.46 -2.39 4.63
N ALA A 137 -17.93 -1.83 5.72
CA ALA A 137 -18.59 -0.78 6.48
C ALA A 137 -18.80 0.48 5.64
N LYS A 138 -19.99 1.08 5.75
CA LYS A 138 -20.38 2.30 5.03
C LYS A 138 -20.29 3.52 5.94
N GLY A 139 -20.21 4.69 5.31
CA GLY A 139 -20.17 5.98 6.00
C GLY A 139 -18.75 6.48 6.29
N CYS A 140 -18.68 7.72 6.80
CA CYS A 140 -17.43 8.33 7.26
C CYS A 140 -17.71 9.14 8.55
N PRO A 141 -17.31 8.65 9.74
CA PRO A 141 -16.55 7.43 9.98
C PRO A 141 -17.36 6.15 9.65
N PRO A 142 -16.71 5.03 9.28
CA PRO A 142 -17.42 3.80 8.94
C PRO A 142 -18.09 3.16 10.16
N ILE A 143 -19.30 2.63 9.96
CA ILE A 143 -20.03 1.88 11.00
C ILE A 143 -19.66 0.40 10.89
N VAL A 144 -18.67 -0.03 11.66
CA VAL A 144 -18.20 -1.43 11.68
C VAL A 144 -19.09 -2.26 12.61
N PRO A 145 -19.70 -3.36 12.12
CA PRO A 145 -20.53 -4.23 12.96
C PRO A 145 -19.78 -4.74 14.20
N GLY A 146 -20.39 -4.60 15.38
CA GLY A 146 -19.82 -5.02 16.65
C GLY A 146 -18.81 -4.05 17.27
N ALA A 147 -18.48 -2.94 16.60
CA ALA A 147 -17.61 -1.89 17.14
C ALA A 147 -18.41 -0.66 17.58
N VAL A 148 -17.87 0.08 18.56
CA VAL A 148 -18.38 1.42 18.89
C VAL A 148 -18.02 2.38 17.75
N PRO A 149 -18.99 3.13 17.19
CA PRO A 149 -18.71 4.09 16.11
C PRO A 149 -17.58 5.05 16.47
N GLY A 150 -16.63 5.23 15.54
CA GLY A 150 -15.47 6.11 15.72
C GLY A 150 -14.34 5.56 16.60
N GLN A 151 -14.50 4.39 17.24
CA GLN A 151 -13.44 3.76 18.05
C GLN A 151 -12.75 2.57 17.36
N TYR A 152 -13.25 2.14 16.21
CA TYR A 152 -12.64 1.03 15.47
C TYR A 152 -11.29 1.46 14.89
N VAL A 153 -10.25 0.67 15.16
CA VAL A 153 -8.91 0.85 14.60
C VAL A 153 -8.71 -0.18 13.49
N PHE A 154 -8.50 0.30 12.27
CA PHE A 154 -8.37 -0.54 11.09
C PHE A 154 -6.99 -1.19 11.02
N ASN A 155 -6.90 -2.39 10.47
CA ASN A 155 -5.62 -3.02 10.13
C ASN A 155 -5.22 -2.78 8.65
N ALA A 156 -4.04 -3.26 8.25
CA ALA A 156 -3.52 -3.09 6.88
C ALA A 156 -4.39 -3.73 5.78
N PHE A 157 -5.16 -4.75 6.12
CA PHE A 157 -6.08 -5.39 5.19
C PHE A 157 -7.41 -4.61 5.10
N GLU A 158 -7.83 -3.87 6.12
CA GLU A 158 -9.20 -3.32 6.12
C GLU A 158 -9.34 -2.00 5.34
N VAL A 159 -8.24 -1.43 4.86
CA VAL A 159 -8.19 -0.11 4.21
C VAL A 159 -7.86 -0.21 2.72
N GLU A 160 -8.22 0.81 1.94
CA GLU A 160 -7.84 0.92 0.52
C GLU A 160 -6.42 1.47 0.36
N ARG A 161 -6.03 2.41 1.23
CA ARG A 161 -4.67 2.92 1.34
C ARG A 161 -4.24 2.87 2.80
N SER A 162 -3.12 2.21 3.07
CA SER A 162 -2.54 2.20 4.42
C SER A 162 -1.92 3.56 4.76
N ALA A 163 -1.86 3.86 6.05
CA ALA A 163 -1.13 4.99 6.57
C ALA A 163 0.33 4.88 6.13
N ARG A 164 0.88 6.01 5.67
CA ARG A 164 2.22 6.05 5.09
C ARG A 164 3.05 7.09 5.82
N ALA A 165 4.21 6.68 6.34
CA ALA A 165 5.13 7.61 6.95
C ALA A 165 5.61 8.67 5.93
N VAL A 166 5.42 9.93 6.28
CA VAL A 166 5.94 11.11 5.56
C VAL A 166 7.30 11.51 6.13
N SER A 167 7.42 11.47 7.46
CA SER A 167 8.67 11.73 8.18
C SER A 167 8.82 10.75 9.33
N LEU A 168 9.62 9.70 9.12
CA LEU A 168 10.02 8.74 10.14
C LEU A 168 11.31 8.05 9.70
N SER A 169 12.31 7.99 10.59
CA SER A 169 13.43 7.08 10.42
C SER A 169 13.21 5.84 11.27
N THR A 170 13.18 4.67 10.64
CA THR A 170 13.26 3.39 11.35
C THR A 170 14.70 2.92 11.56
N ASN A 171 15.68 3.63 10.99
CA ASN A 171 17.10 3.40 11.25
C ASN A 171 17.50 4.13 12.53
N LEU A 172 17.95 3.36 13.52
CA LEU A 172 18.38 3.86 14.82
C LEU A 172 19.88 4.21 14.89
N GLU A 173 20.65 3.87 13.85
CA GLU A 173 22.10 4.20 13.79
C GLU A 173 22.37 5.69 13.80
N SER A 174 21.53 6.47 13.11
CA SER A 174 21.68 7.92 13.01
C SER A 174 21.55 8.62 14.37
N ILE A 175 21.00 7.94 15.36
CA ILE A 175 20.84 8.42 16.73
C ILE A 175 21.68 7.60 17.74
N GLY A 176 22.58 6.74 17.27
CA GLY A 176 23.54 6.01 18.10
C GLY A 176 22.94 4.89 18.95
N VAL A 177 21.70 4.48 18.68
CA VAL A 177 21.00 3.44 19.45
C VAL A 177 21.14 2.10 18.75
N ARG A 178 21.58 1.06 19.48
CA ARG A 178 21.77 -0.29 18.95
C ARG A 178 20.59 -1.19 19.25
N GLY A 179 20.39 -2.18 18.37
CA GLY A 179 19.38 -3.23 18.52
C GLY A 179 18.21 -3.05 17.56
N GLY A 180 17.12 -3.74 17.82
CA GLY A 180 15.91 -3.59 17.02
C GLY A 180 14.69 -4.16 17.69
N ALA A 181 13.54 -3.56 17.40
CA ALA A 181 12.26 -3.95 17.96
C ALA A 181 11.18 -3.86 16.88
N LEU A 182 10.25 -4.81 16.93
CA LEU A 182 9.00 -4.75 16.20
C LEU A 182 8.00 -3.99 17.06
N THR A 183 7.51 -2.87 16.56
CA THR A 183 6.69 -1.92 17.32
C THR A 183 5.36 -1.73 16.63
N ARG A 184 4.26 -1.88 17.38
CA ARG A 184 2.89 -1.64 16.95
C ARG A 184 2.34 -0.38 17.60
N PHE A 185 1.62 0.42 16.85
CA PHE A 185 1.01 1.67 17.32
C PHE A 185 -0.16 2.06 16.40
N VAL A 186 -0.98 3.02 16.83
CA VAL A 186 -2.08 3.56 16.03
C VAL A 186 -1.68 4.90 15.45
N VAL A 187 -1.91 5.05 14.14
CA VAL A 187 -1.89 6.34 13.46
C VAL A 187 -3.34 6.85 13.39
N GLY A 188 -3.57 8.06 13.90
CA GLY A 188 -4.87 8.73 13.88
C GLY A 188 -5.23 9.28 12.50
N ILE A 189 -6.47 9.77 12.38
CA ILE A 189 -6.95 10.42 11.14
C ILE A 189 -6.23 11.74 10.83
N ASP A 190 -5.56 12.32 11.83
CA ASP A 190 -4.73 13.52 11.74
C ASP A 190 -3.28 13.22 11.30
N GLY A 191 -2.95 11.95 11.04
CA GLY A 191 -1.62 11.53 10.66
C GLY A 191 -0.60 11.51 11.80
N GLN A 192 -1.06 11.60 13.05
CA GLN A 192 -0.21 11.50 14.25
C GLN A 192 -0.26 10.11 14.87
N VAL A 193 0.79 9.74 15.59
CA VAL A 193 0.80 8.50 16.38
C VAL A 193 0.13 8.76 17.73
N ASP A 194 -0.77 7.86 18.17
CA ASP A 194 -1.26 7.85 19.54
C ASP A 194 -0.20 7.22 20.47
N PRO A 195 0.48 7.98 21.33
CA PRO A 195 1.55 7.47 22.18
C PRO A 195 1.07 6.40 23.17
N GLY A 196 -0.21 6.45 23.56
CA GLY A 196 -0.82 5.47 24.47
C GLY A 196 -0.97 4.08 23.85
N THR A 197 -0.83 3.96 22.52
CA THR A 197 -1.00 2.71 21.78
C THR A 197 0.31 2.03 21.39
N VAL A 198 1.45 2.66 21.64
CA VAL A 198 2.77 2.09 21.31
C VAL A 198 3.06 0.85 22.16
N ARG A 199 3.25 -0.29 21.50
CA ARG A 199 3.55 -1.61 22.09
C ARG A 199 4.69 -2.28 21.34
N PHE A 200 5.50 -3.06 22.05
CA PHE A 200 6.59 -3.85 21.48
C PHE A 200 6.19 -5.33 21.41
N SER A 201 6.35 -5.96 20.25
CA SER A 201 5.84 -7.32 20.02
C SER A 201 6.62 -8.40 20.79
N TYR A 202 7.88 -8.13 21.16
CA TYR A 202 8.75 -9.09 21.86
C TYR A 202 9.45 -8.40 23.06
N PRO A 203 8.77 -8.26 24.21
CA PRO A 203 9.39 -7.73 25.43
C PRO A 203 10.29 -8.78 26.11
N PRO A 204 11.24 -8.35 26.97
CA PRO A 204 11.55 -6.96 27.30
C PRO A 204 12.38 -6.28 26.21
N VAL A 205 12.16 -4.97 26.04
CA VAL A 205 12.99 -4.11 25.20
C VAL A 205 13.87 -3.25 26.11
N ASP A 206 15.13 -3.06 25.74
CA ASP A 206 16.04 -2.17 26.46
C ASP A 206 15.43 -0.77 26.60
N SER A 207 15.55 -0.14 27.77
CA SER A 207 14.87 1.13 28.05
C SER A 207 15.38 2.29 27.19
N VAL A 208 16.66 2.27 26.79
CA VAL A 208 17.24 3.28 25.87
C VAL A 208 16.66 3.09 24.48
N LEU A 209 16.58 1.84 24.01
CA LEU A 209 15.95 1.50 22.74
C LEU A 209 14.46 1.88 22.72
N GLU A 210 13.71 1.56 23.78
CA GLU A 210 12.31 1.93 23.91
C GLU A 210 12.10 3.45 23.86
N ALA A 211 12.85 4.21 24.67
CA ALA A 211 12.75 5.67 24.70
C ALA A 211 13.03 6.28 23.32
N ALA A 212 14.09 5.82 22.64
CA ALA A 212 14.45 6.31 21.32
C ALA A 212 13.36 6.06 20.27
N ILE A 213 12.72 4.88 20.28
CA ILE A 213 11.62 4.57 19.36
C ILE A 213 10.41 5.47 19.66
N ARG A 214 10.08 5.67 20.94
CA ARG A 214 8.96 6.55 21.35
C ARG A 214 9.20 7.99 20.91
N ASP A 215 10.40 8.51 21.06
CA ASP A 215 10.76 9.88 20.63
C ASP A 215 10.67 10.05 19.11
N GLN A 216 11.12 9.06 18.35
CA GLN A 216 10.95 9.03 16.88
C GLN A 216 9.47 9.04 16.50
N LEU A 217 8.65 8.22 17.15
CA LEU A 217 7.21 8.14 16.86
C LEU A 217 6.46 9.42 17.28
N ALA A 218 6.86 10.09 18.37
CA ALA A 218 6.23 11.33 18.83
C ALA A 218 6.41 12.51 17.86
N SER A 219 7.51 12.51 17.10
CA SER A 219 7.79 13.52 16.08
C SER A 219 7.41 13.07 14.66
N ALA A 220 6.99 11.83 14.49
CA ALA A 220 6.65 11.27 13.19
C ALA A 220 5.40 11.92 12.58
N ARG A 221 5.31 11.90 11.25
CA ARG A 221 4.12 12.32 10.50
C ARG A 221 3.76 11.27 9.48
N PHE A 222 2.47 11.05 9.31
CA PHE A 222 1.91 10.09 8.39
C PHE A 222 0.84 10.73 7.50
N GLU A 223 0.75 10.29 6.26
CA GLU A 223 -0.52 10.34 5.53
C GLU A 223 -1.45 9.32 6.20
N PRO A 224 -2.69 9.69 6.58
CA PRO A 224 -3.60 8.78 7.27
C PRO A 224 -4.03 7.64 6.35
N ALA A 225 -4.51 6.54 6.96
CA ALA A 225 -5.10 5.46 6.20
C ALA A 225 -6.46 5.88 5.64
N MET A 226 -6.80 5.37 4.45
CA MET A 226 -8.02 5.72 3.74
C MET A 226 -8.89 4.48 3.57
N HIS A 227 -10.12 4.56 4.05
CA HIS A 227 -11.19 3.60 3.86
C HIS A 227 -12.17 4.14 2.81
N SER A 228 -12.65 3.26 1.93
CA SER A 228 -13.68 3.51 0.90
C SER A 228 -13.76 4.97 0.39
N GLY A 229 -13.01 5.27 -0.66
CA GLY A 229 -12.90 6.63 -1.18
C GLY A 229 -11.93 7.47 -0.35
N ASP A 230 -12.32 8.69 0.01
CA ASP A 230 -11.48 9.64 0.74
C ASP A 230 -11.83 9.75 2.24
N CYS A 231 -12.35 8.67 2.84
CA CYS A 231 -12.58 8.65 4.29
C CYS A 231 -11.32 8.25 5.06
N ALA A 232 -10.73 9.20 5.78
CA ALA A 232 -9.62 8.93 6.68
C ALA A 232 -10.08 8.11 7.90
N VAL A 233 -9.32 7.07 8.26
CA VAL A 233 -9.60 6.20 9.41
C VAL A 233 -8.35 5.96 10.24
N PRO A 234 -8.46 5.76 11.57
CA PRO A 234 -7.32 5.38 12.39
C PRO A 234 -6.87 3.96 12.03
N GLN A 235 -5.56 3.75 11.98
CA GLN A 235 -4.98 2.46 11.58
C GLN A 235 -3.93 1.97 12.57
N SER A 236 -3.99 0.68 12.92
CA SER A 236 -2.91 -0.02 13.59
C SER A 236 -1.79 -0.31 12.59
N VAL A 237 -0.62 0.24 12.85
CA VAL A 237 0.60 0.09 12.05
C VAL A 237 1.62 -0.71 12.85
N GLU A 238 2.39 -1.56 12.18
CA GLU A 238 3.50 -2.30 12.77
C GLU A 238 4.77 -2.05 11.95
N LEU A 239 5.84 -1.55 12.60
CA LEU A 239 7.11 -1.25 11.97
C LEU A 239 8.27 -1.87 12.75
N ARG A 240 9.28 -2.33 12.01
CA ARG A 240 10.56 -2.74 12.58
C ARG A 240 11.48 -1.53 12.65
N PHE A 241 11.93 -1.22 13.86
CA PHE A 241 13.04 -0.31 14.12
C PHE A 241 14.29 -1.13 14.31
N SER A 242 15.41 -0.70 13.73
CA SER A 242 16.67 -1.40 13.87
C SER A 242 17.85 -0.48 13.59
N SER A 243 18.96 -0.69 14.28
CA SER A 243 20.28 -0.35 13.75
C SER A 243 20.79 -1.51 12.90
N ALA A 244 21.62 -1.30 11.88
CA ALA A 244 22.33 -2.44 11.32
C ALA A 244 23.21 -3.03 12.42
N VAL A 245 23.35 -4.36 12.39
CA VAL A 245 24.38 -5.02 13.18
C VAL A 245 25.68 -4.71 12.44
N PRO A 246 26.69 -4.07 13.07
CA PRO A 246 28.01 -3.98 12.43
C PRO A 246 28.46 -5.40 12.10
N LYS A 247 28.80 -5.62 10.82
CA LYS A 247 29.35 -6.89 10.32
C LYS A 247 30.61 -7.28 11.09
#